data_AF-A0A843UFB2-F1
#
_entry.id   AF-A0A843UFB2-F1
#
_cell.length_a   1.000
_cell.length_b   1.000
_cell.length_c   1.000
_cell.angle_alpha   90.00
_cell.angle_beta   90.00
_cell.angle_gamma   90.00
#
_symmetry.space_group_name_H-M   'P 1'
#
loop_
_entity.id
_entity.type
_entity.pdbx_description
1 polymer ?
#
loop_
_entity_poly.entity_id
_entity_poly.type
_entity_poly.pdbx_seq_one_letter_code
_entity_poly.pdbx_strand_id
1 'polypeptide(L)'
;MDKAKGKLKDENPRAYRKWWEIIDERWEMTLHHELHVARYFFNPRYQYNESVHKDGEVLRWTINVIERMSRTMEERIQAQAEVN
;
A
#
# COMPACT_ATOMS: atom_id res chain seq x y z
N MET A 1 7.19 -3.10 -3.54
CA MET A 1 8.30 -3.17 -2.56
C MET A 1 8.98 -4.54 -2.65
N ASP A 2 8.23 -5.63 -2.75
CA ASP A 2 8.74 -7.01 -2.90
C ASP A 2 9.72 -7.20 -4.05
N LYS A 3 9.49 -6.53 -5.18
CA LYS A 3 10.41 -6.57 -6.32
C LYS A 3 11.79 -5.99 -6.00
N ALA A 4 11.86 -4.91 -5.22
CA ALA A 4 13.13 -4.29 -4.83
C ALA A 4 13.86 -5.13 -3.77
N LYS A 5 13.09 -5.64 -2.82
CA LYS A 5 13.51 -6.58 -1.79
C LYS A 5 14.06 -7.89 -2.38
N GLY A 6 13.41 -8.44 -3.40
CA GLY A 6 13.88 -9.61 -4.16
C GLY A 6 15.23 -9.36 -4.84
N LYS A 7 15.40 -8.21 -5.51
CA LYS A 7 16.68 -7.85 -6.13
C LYS A 7 17.82 -7.74 -5.13
N LEU A 8 17.58 -7.16 -3.94
CA LEU A 8 18.59 -7.09 -2.88
C LEU A 8 19.03 -8.48 -2.40
N LYS A 9 18.10 -9.42 -2.32
CA LYS A 9 18.38 -10.81 -1.98
C LYS A 9 19.25 -11.50 -3.03
N ASP A 10 18.98 -11.24 -4.31
CA ASP A 10 19.73 -11.83 -5.43
C ASP A 10 21.14 -11.22 -5.55
N GLU A 11 21.29 -9.91 -5.32
CA GLU A 11 22.57 -9.18 -5.45
C GLU A 11 23.51 -9.38 -4.26
N ASN A 12 22.99 -9.50 -3.04
CA ASN A 12 23.83 -9.67 -1.85
C ASN A 12 23.22 -10.63 -0.81
N PRO A 13 23.19 -11.94 -1.10
CA PRO A 13 22.51 -12.94 -0.27
C PRO A 13 23.07 -13.09 1.16
N ARG A 14 24.28 -12.60 1.44
CA ARG A 14 24.87 -12.63 2.80
C ARG A 14 24.51 -11.41 3.66
N ALA A 15 24.32 -10.24 3.05
CA ALA A 15 24.04 -9.00 3.77
C ALA A 15 22.60 -8.51 3.63
N TYR A 16 21.81 -9.03 2.68
CA TYR A 16 20.48 -8.51 2.35
C TYR A 16 19.54 -8.45 3.55
N ARG A 17 19.66 -9.39 4.51
CA ARG A 17 18.80 -9.44 5.70
C ARG A 17 18.89 -8.17 6.54
N LYS A 18 20.10 -7.66 6.78
CA LYS A 18 20.30 -6.43 7.57
C LYS A 18 19.75 -5.20 6.85
N TRP A 19 19.94 -5.12 5.53
CA TRP A 19 19.37 -4.05 4.71
C TRP A 19 17.85 -4.14 4.65
N TRP A 20 17.32 -5.35 4.56
CA TRP A 20 15.89 -5.62 4.57
C TRP A 20 15.27 -5.14 5.87
N GLU A 21 15.83 -5.52 7.02
CA GLU A 21 15.35 -5.09 8.35
C GLU A 21 15.30 -3.56 8.46
N ILE A 22 16.35 -2.86 8.03
CA ILE A 22 16.37 -1.38 8.04
C ILE A 22 15.30 -0.79 7.12
N ILE A 23 15.11 -1.38 5.94
CA ILE A 23 14.08 -0.93 4.99
C ILE A 23 12.68 -1.21 5.54
N ASP A 24 12.47 -2.37 6.18
CA ASP A 24 11.19 -2.77 6.76
C ASP A 24 10.83 -1.88 7.94
N GLU A 25 11.77 -1.66 8.87
CA GLU A 25 11.58 -0.78 10.02
C GLU A 25 11.26 0.64 9.57
N ARG A 26 12.01 1.16 8.58
CA ARG A 26 11.72 2.49 8.04
C ARG A 26 10.40 2.53 7.27
N TRP A 27 10.02 1.44 6.61
CA TRP A 27 8.73 1.32 5.96
C TRP A 27 7.62 1.41 7.01
N GLU A 28 7.60 0.52 7.99
CA GLU A 28 6.62 0.52 9.08
C GLU A 28 6.53 1.86 9.82
N MET A 29 7.66 2.52 10.05
CA MET A 29 7.68 3.78 10.81
C MET A 29 7.32 5.03 10.00
N THR A 30 7.58 5.08 8.69
CA THR A 30 7.45 6.33 7.91
C THR A 30 6.72 6.22 6.57
N LEU A 31 6.69 5.05 5.94
CA LEU A 31 6.12 4.87 4.59
C LEU A 31 4.93 3.91 4.55
N HIS A 32 4.69 3.14 5.61
CA HIS A 32 3.51 2.34 5.85
C HIS A 32 2.37 3.23 6.36
N HIS A 33 2.19 4.34 5.66
CA HIS A 33 1.02 5.17 5.83
C HIS A 33 -0.05 4.61 4.90
N GLU A 34 -1.27 4.48 5.41
CA GLU A 34 -2.48 4.23 4.65
C GLU A 34 -2.52 5.03 3.32
N LEU A 35 -1.96 6.26 3.31
CA LEU A 35 -1.86 7.13 2.13
C LEU A 35 -1.01 6.54 1.00
N HIS A 36 0.06 5.83 1.34
CA HIS A 36 0.92 5.18 0.35
C HIS A 36 0.22 3.98 -0.28
N VAL A 37 -0.57 3.26 0.50
CA VAL A 37 -1.40 2.14 0.03
C VAL A 37 -2.54 2.67 -0.85
N ALA A 38 -3.24 3.71 -0.41
CA ALA A 38 -4.25 4.41 -1.20
C ALA A 38 -3.67 4.93 -2.53
N ARG A 39 -2.47 5.54 -2.50
CA ARG A 39 -1.77 5.97 -3.72
C ARG A 39 -1.48 4.81 -4.66
N TYR A 40 -1.12 3.64 -4.12
CA TYR A 40 -0.85 2.46 -4.93
C TYR A 40 -2.13 1.94 -5.59
N PHE A 41 -3.24 1.90 -4.85
CA PHE A 41 -4.57 1.55 -5.35
C PHE A 41 -5.04 2.50 -6.47
N PHE A 42 -4.91 3.81 -6.26
CA PHE A 42 -5.34 4.84 -7.23
C PHE A 42 -4.39 5.06 -8.40
N ASN A 43 -3.26 4.36 -8.47
CA ASN A 43 -2.31 4.56 -9.55
C ASN A 43 -2.81 3.90 -10.85
N PRO A 44 -3.09 4.66 -11.93
CA PRO A 44 -3.61 4.10 -13.19
C PRO A 44 -2.70 3.04 -13.80
N ARG A 45 -1.39 3.12 -13.53
CA ARG A 45 -0.41 2.12 -13.96
C ARG A 45 -0.67 0.73 -13.38
N TYR A 46 -1.31 0.66 -12.21
CA TYR A 46 -1.63 -0.59 -11.50
C TYR A 46 -3.14 -0.85 -11.45
N GLN A 47 -3.96 0.01 -12.04
CA GLN A 47 -5.43 -0.07 -12.02
C GLN A 47 -5.98 -1.37 -12.62
N TYR A 48 -5.28 -2.00 -13.56
CA TYR A 48 -5.70 -3.29 -14.14
C TYR A 48 -5.00 -4.49 -13.51
N ASN A 49 -4.18 -4.28 -12.49
CA ASN A 49 -3.59 -5.39 -11.76
C ASN A 49 -4.62 -5.95 -10.78
N GLU A 50 -5.23 -7.08 -11.13
CA GLU A 50 -6.23 -7.75 -10.29
C GLU A 50 -5.72 -8.04 -8.87
N SER A 51 -4.41 -8.22 -8.68
CA SER A 51 -3.86 -8.49 -7.35
C SER A 51 -4.01 -7.30 -6.41
N VAL A 52 -4.12 -6.07 -6.92
CA VAL A 52 -4.22 -4.85 -6.11
C VAL A 52 -5.64 -4.66 -5.59
N HIS A 53 -6.64 -4.97 -6.43
CA HIS A 53 -8.05 -4.83 -6.08
C HIS A 53 -8.61 -6.02 -5.29
N LYS A 54 -7.90 -7.15 -5.26
CA LYS A 54 -8.27 -8.34 -4.47
C LYS A 54 -7.55 -8.41 -3.13
N ASP A 55 -6.60 -7.52 -2.88
CA ASP A 55 -5.88 -7.46 -1.62
C ASP A 55 -6.73 -6.72 -0.57
N GLY A 56 -7.27 -7.48 0.38
CA GLY A 56 -8.14 -6.95 1.42
C GLY A 56 -7.45 -5.95 2.35
N GLU A 57 -6.13 -6.04 2.49
CA GLU A 57 -5.36 -5.06 3.25
C GLU A 57 -5.28 -3.74 2.46
N VAL A 58 -4.98 -3.81 1.16
CA VAL A 58 -4.96 -2.62 0.28
C VAL A 58 -6.30 -1.90 0.25
N LEU A 59 -7.41 -2.64 0.11
CA LEU A 59 -8.75 -2.08 0.12
C LEU A 59 -9.05 -1.37 1.45
N ARG A 60 -8.83 -2.05 2.58
CA ARG A 60 -9.09 -1.52 3.92
C ARG A 60 -8.33 -0.24 4.20
N TRP A 61 -7.03 -0.22 3.91
CA TRP A 61 -6.22 0.99 4.12
C TRP A 61 -6.62 2.13 3.18
N THR A 62 -7.03 1.81 1.95
CA THR A 62 -7.50 2.82 0.99
C THR A 62 -8.80 3.46 1.46
N ILE A 63 -9.75 2.65 1.93
CA ILE A 63 -11.00 3.11 2.55
C ILE A 63 -10.71 4.04 3.73
N ASN A 64 -9.85 3.64 4.67
CA ASN A 64 -9.49 4.47 5.83
C ASN A 64 -8.98 5.86 5.41
N VAL A 65 -8.19 5.93 4.35
CA VAL A 65 -7.70 7.21 3.81
C VAL A 65 -8.84 8.03 3.24
N ILE A 66 -9.70 7.44 2.42
CA ILE A 66 -10.83 8.17 1.85
C ILE A 66 -11.74 8.67 2.97
N GLU A 67 -12.08 7.83 3.94
CA GLU A 67 -12.90 8.23 5.09
C GLU A 67 -12.29 9.36 5.91
N ARG A 68 -10.97 9.39 6.08
CA ARG A 68 -10.27 10.49 6.76
C ARG A 68 -10.23 11.77 5.94
N MET A 69 -10.29 11.66 4.61
CA MET A 69 -10.26 12.79 3.68
C MET A 69 -11.66 13.33 3.34
N SER A 70 -12.71 12.52 3.47
CA SER A 70 -14.10 12.92 3.28
C SER A 70 -14.54 13.91 4.36
N ARG A 71 -15.23 14.97 3.94
CA ARG A 71 -15.66 16.06 4.84
C ARG A 71 -17.05 15.79 5.43
N THR A 72 -17.82 14.92 4.79
CA THR A 72 -19.20 14.60 5.14
C THR A 72 -19.46 13.09 5.22
N MET A 73 -20.52 12.71 5.92
CA MET A 73 -20.92 11.30 6.07
C MET A 73 -21.41 10.68 4.75
N GLU A 74 -22.05 11.46 3.89
CA GLU A 74 -22.55 11.01 2.58
C GLU A 74 -21.38 10.67 1.63
N GLU A 75 -20.33 11.51 1.60
CA GLU A 75 -19.09 11.24 0.85
C GLU A 75 -18.39 9.95 1.33
N ARG A 76 -18.46 9.64 2.63
CA ARG A 76 -17.89 8.39 3.18
C ARG A 76 -18.64 7.16 2.69
N ILE A 77 -19.97 7.20 2.74
CA ILE A 77 -20.83 6.08 2.31
C ILE A 77 -20.66 5.82 0.81
N GLN A 78 -20.60 6.88 -0.01
CA GLN A 78 -20.39 6.75 -1.45
C GLN A 78 -19.02 6.15 -1.78
N ALA A 79 -17.96 6.65 -1.15
CA ALA A 79 -16.61 6.12 -1.35
C ALA A 79 -16.49 4.63 -0.97
N GLN A 80 -17.15 4.21 0.11
CA GLN A 80 -17.16 2.81 0.53
C GLN A 80 -17.88 1.89 -0.47
N ALA A 81 -18.92 2.40 -1.14
CA ALA A 81 -19.68 1.66 -2.14
C ALA A 81 -18.93 1.49 -3.47
N GLU A 82 -18.02 2.40 -3.82
CA GLU A 82 -17.25 2.35 -5.07
C GLU A 82 -15.99 1.47 -4.98
N VAL A 83 -15.54 1.16 -3.77
CA VAL A 83 -14.35 0.33 -3.50
C VAL A 83 -14.69 -1.16 -3.27
N ASN A 84 -15.95 -1.49 -2.96
CA ASN A 84 -16.46 -2.87 -2.80
C ASN A 84 -16.99 -3.45 -4.11
#